data_AF-A0A1G6T870-F1
#
_entry.id   AF-A0A1G6T870-F1
#
_cell.length_a   1.000
_cell.length_b   1.000
_cell.length_c   1.000
_cell.angle_alpha   90.00
_cell.angle_beta   90.00
_cell.angle_gamma   90.00
#
_symmetry.space_group_name_H-M   'P 1'
#
loop_
_entity.id
_entity.type
_entity.pdbx_description
1 polymer ?
#
loop_
_entity_poly.entity_id
_entity_poly.type
_entity_poly.pdbx_seq_one_letter_code
_entity_poly.pdbx_strand_id
1 'polypeptide(L)'
;MRSIGEQAQQLTSLAGQIPTARFAAIDTALGKIAREIQAILGETPSAGEIGNLVQRIQGQVHAATQGLSQLEKSLIDLSAHHQRG
;
A
#
# COMPACT_ATOMS: atom_id res chain seq x y z
N MET A 1 -26.85 -17.98 -11.77
CA MET A 1 -25.43 -18.22 -11.41
C MET A 1 -24.57 -17.51 -12.43
N ARG A 2 -23.48 -16.86 -12.00
CA ARG A 2 -22.48 -16.30 -12.93
C ARG A 2 -21.62 -17.45 -13.48
N SER A 3 -21.20 -17.32 -14.74
CA SER A 3 -20.25 -18.24 -15.34
C SER A 3 -18.85 -18.07 -14.74
N ILE A 4 -18.01 -19.10 -14.90
CA ILE A 4 -16.61 -19.08 -14.45
C ILE A 4 -15.82 -17.93 -15.10
N GLY A 5 -16.09 -17.65 -16.38
CA GLY A 5 -15.47 -16.52 -17.09
C GLY A 5 -15.87 -15.16 -16.50
N GLU A 6 -17.16 -14.97 -16.18
CA GLU A 6 -17.64 -13.74 -15.52
C GLU A 6 -17.05 -13.57 -14.12
N GLN A 7 -16.85 -14.67 -13.37
CA GLN A 7 -16.23 -14.64 -12.05
C GLN A 7 -14.74 -14.25 -12.14
N ALA A 8 -13.98 -14.82 -13.08
CA ALA A 8 -12.58 -14.47 -13.29
C ALA A 8 -12.41 -12.98 -13.67
N GLN A 9 -13.28 -12.47 -14.54
CA GLN A 9 -13.23 -11.07 -14.94
C GLN A 9 -13.58 -10.11 -13.78
N GLN A 10 -14.51 -10.50 -12.90
CA GLN A 10 -14.80 -9.75 -11.67
C GLN A 10 -13.61 -9.74 -10.70
N LEU A 11 -12.94 -10.87 -10.49
CA LEU A 11 -11.74 -10.95 -9.64
C LEU A 11 -10.61 -10.07 -10.17
N THR A 12 -10.40 -10.07 -11.48
CA THR A 12 -9.39 -9.23 -12.14
C THR A 12 -9.72 -7.74 -11.97
N SER A 13 -11.00 -7.38 -12.10
CA SER A 13 -11.47 -6.01 -11.87
C SER A 13 -11.31 -5.56 -10.41
N LEU A 14 -11.53 -6.45 -9.45
CA LEU A 14 -11.29 -6.18 -8.03
C LEU A 14 -9.80 -6.01 -7.72
N ALA A 15 -8.93 -6.83 -8.31
CA ALA A 15 -7.49 -6.68 -8.16
C ALA A 15 -7.02 -5.29 -8.63
N GLY A 16 -7.50 -4.84 -9.79
CA GLY A 16 -7.17 -3.51 -10.33
C GLY A 16 -7.69 -2.31 -9.51
N GLN A 17 -8.58 -2.52 -8.54
CA GLN A 17 -9.04 -1.48 -7.62
C GLN A 17 -8.14 -1.32 -6.39
N ILE A 18 -7.19 -2.24 -6.18
CA ILE A 18 -6.30 -2.21 -5.02
C ILE A 18 -5.30 -1.05 -5.18
N PRO A 19 -5.24 -0.10 -4.23
CA PRO A 19 -4.51 1.14 -4.42
C PRO A 19 -3.02 1.03 -4.03
N THR A 20 -2.32 -0.03 -4.42
CA THR A 20 -0.91 -0.28 -4.05
C THR A 20 0.00 0.93 -4.34
N ALA A 21 -0.14 1.54 -5.52
CA ALA A 21 0.62 2.74 -5.91
C ALA A 21 0.35 3.97 -5.01
N ARG A 22 -0.87 4.13 -4.51
CA ARG A 22 -1.20 5.26 -3.61
C ARG A 22 -0.51 5.11 -2.26
N PHE A 23 -0.40 3.89 -1.74
CA PHE A 23 0.29 3.64 -0.48
C PHE A 23 1.80 3.84 -0.60
N ALA A 24 2.42 3.44 -1.72
CA ALA A 24 3.82 3.76 -2.00
C ALA A 24 4.09 5.28 -2.07
N ALA A 25 3.16 6.04 -2.64
CA ALA A 25 3.24 7.51 -2.68
C ALA A 25 3.14 8.14 -1.28
N ILE A 26 2.32 7.58 -0.39
CA ILE A 26 2.22 8.03 1.01
C ILE A 26 3.54 7.84 1.74
N ASP A 27 4.22 6.69 1.59
CA ASP A 27 5.52 6.46 2.21
C ASP A 27 6.57 7.50 1.77
N THR A 28 6.61 7.79 0.47
CA THR A 28 7.49 8.84 -0.09
C THR A 28 7.18 10.21 0.50
N ALA A 29 5.90 10.56 0.63
CA ALA A 29 5.46 11.84 1.20
C ALA A 29 5.84 11.97 2.68
N LEU A 30 5.67 10.91 3.47
CA LEU A 30 6.06 10.87 4.87
C LEU A 30 7.57 11.10 5.06
N GLY A 31 8.40 10.44 4.25
CA GLY A 31 9.85 10.67 4.28
C GLY A 31 10.25 12.10 3.90
N LYS A 32 9.49 12.76 3.01
CA LYS A 32 9.69 14.19 2.70
C LYS A 32 9.31 15.07 3.88
N ILE A 33 8.15 14.84 4.49
CA ILE A 33 7.67 15.60 5.66
C ILE A 33 8.68 15.51 6.82
N ALA A 34 9.20 14.33 7.14
CA ALA A 34 10.20 14.17 8.20
C ALA A 34 11.46 15.01 7.93
N ARG A 35 11.98 15.01 6.70
CA ARG A 35 13.14 15.82 6.33
C ARG A 35 12.88 17.31 6.41
N GLU A 36 11.70 17.77 5.98
CA GLU A 36 11.33 19.18 6.07
C GLU A 36 11.20 19.64 7.53
N ILE A 37 10.61 18.80 8.39
CA ILE A 37 10.49 19.10 9.82
C ILE A 37 11.86 19.17 10.48
N GLN A 38 12.77 18.24 10.16
CA GLN A 38 14.14 18.29 10.66
C GLN A 38 14.89 19.52 10.15
N ALA A 39 14.65 19.97 8.91
CA ALA A 39 15.25 21.19 8.37
C ALA A 39 14.73 22.46 9.06
N ILE A 40 13.44 22.51 9.43
CA ILE A 40 12.82 23.65 10.11
C ILE A 40 13.22 23.73 11.58
N LEU A 41 13.18 22.59 12.28
CA LEU A 41 13.34 22.52 13.74
C LEU A 41 14.76 22.18 14.18
N GLY A 42 15.65 21.78 13.27
CA GLY A 42 16.99 21.30 13.59
C GLY A 42 16.97 20.06 14.51
N GLU A 43 18.06 19.86 15.24
CA GLU A 43 18.20 18.76 16.21
C GLU A 43 17.55 19.13 17.56
N THR A 44 16.23 19.30 17.55
CA THR A 44 15.45 19.53 18.77
C THR A 44 14.73 18.25 19.22
N PRO A 45 14.39 18.13 20.52
CA PRO A 45 13.59 17.01 21.01
C PRO A 45 12.28 16.83 20.26
N SER A 46 11.60 17.93 19.93
CA SER A 46 10.34 17.90 19.15
C SER A 46 10.53 17.38 17.73
N ALA A 47 11.65 17.68 17.07
CA ALA A 47 11.97 17.10 15.76
C ALA A 47 12.16 15.58 15.87
N GLY A 48 12.81 15.11 16.95
CA GLY A 48 12.96 13.68 17.24
C GLY A 48 11.62 12.97 17.49
N GLU A 49 10.72 13.58 18.27
CA GLU A 49 9.37 13.04 18.51
C GLU A 49 8.57 12.89 17.21
N ILE A 50 8.62 13.91 16.35
CA ILE A 50 7.95 13.85 15.05
C ILE A 50 8.61 12.82 14.13
N GLY A 51 9.94 12.74 14.11
CA GLY A 51 10.68 11.72 13.36
C GLY A 51 10.23 10.30 13.76
N ASN A 52 10.13 10.04 15.06
CA ASN A 52 9.63 8.77 15.59
C ASN A 52 8.16 8.51 15.23
N LEU A 53 7.31 9.53 15.21
CA LEU A 53 5.93 9.41 14.74
C LEU A 53 5.87 9.05 13.25
N VAL A 54 6.64 9.75 12.42
CA VAL A 54 6.71 9.48 10.97
C VAL A 54 7.20 8.06 10.72
N GLN A 55 8.26 7.60 11.39
CA GLN A 55 8.76 6.23 11.25
C GLN A 55 7.71 5.18 11.60
N ARG A 56 6.91 5.40 12.66
CA ARG A 56 5.81 4.50 13.01
C ARG A 56 4.74 4.43 11.92
N ILE A 57 4.36 5.58 11.36
CA ILE A 57 3.39 5.63 10.26
C ILE A 57 3.96 4.95 9.01
N GLN A 58 5.23 5.19 8.66
CA GLN A 58 5.89 4.53 7.53
C GLN A 58 5.89 3.01 7.69
N GLY A 59 6.15 2.49 8.88
CA GLY A 59 6.04 1.06 9.16
C GLY A 59 4.64 0.50 8.89
N GLN A 60 3.59 1.23 9.30
CA GLN A 60 2.20 0.85 9.04
C GLN A 60 1.85 0.92 7.54
N VAL A 61 2.29 1.96 6.84
CA VAL A 61 2.10 2.12 5.40
C VAL A 61 2.82 1.03 4.61
N HIS A 62 4.03 0.66 5.02
CA HIS A 62 4.79 -0.42 4.42
C HIS A 62 4.09 -1.77 4.60
N ALA A 63 3.64 -2.08 5.81
CA ALA A 63 2.87 -3.31 6.09
C ALA A 63 1.56 -3.36 5.29
N ALA A 64 0.83 -2.23 5.21
CA ALA A 64 -0.37 -2.13 4.40
C ALA A 64 -0.07 -2.35 2.91
N THR A 65 1.00 -1.75 2.38
CA THR A 65 1.43 -1.92 0.98
C THR A 65 1.72 -3.37 0.66
N GLN A 66 2.43 -4.08 1.55
CA GLN A 66 2.72 -5.51 1.39
C GLN A 66 1.43 -6.35 1.38
N GLY A 67 0.54 -6.12 2.37
CA GLY A 67 -0.73 -6.83 2.46
C GLY A 67 -1.64 -6.61 1.25
N LEU A 68 -1.72 -5.37 0.75
CA LEU A 68 -2.46 -5.03 -0.46
C LEU A 68 -1.86 -5.70 -1.71
N SER A 69 -0.54 -5.71 -1.84
CA SER A 69 0.14 -6.37 -2.96
C SER A 69 -0.10 -7.89 -2.95
N GLN A 70 -0.10 -8.49 -1.76
CA GLN A 70 -0.39 -9.92 -1.60
C GLN A 70 -1.85 -10.25 -1.92
N LEU A 71 -2.79 -9.38 -1.54
CA LEU A 71 -4.20 -9.51 -1.89
C LEU A 71 -4.40 -9.40 -3.41
N GLU A 72 -3.79 -8.40 -4.05
CA GLU A 72 -3.82 -8.21 -5.50
C GLU A 72 -3.34 -9.45 -6.25
N LYS A 73 -2.17 -9.98 -5.85
CA LYS A 73 -1.63 -11.21 -6.41
C LYS A 73 -2.60 -12.39 -6.22
N SER A 74 -3.16 -12.55 -5.02
CA SER A 74 -4.09 -13.64 -4.72
C SER A 74 -5.36 -13.59 -5.58
N LEU A 75 -5.90 -12.39 -5.85
CA LEU A 75 -7.05 -12.21 -6.73
C LEU A 75 -6.72 -12.53 -8.19
N ILE A 76 -5.54 -12.15 -8.67
CA ILE A 76 -5.06 -12.47 -10.01
C ILE A 76 -4.85 -13.99 -10.16
N ASP A 77 -4.20 -14.62 -9.19
CA ASP A 77 -3.95 -16.06 -9.18
C ASP A 77 -5.27 -16.86 -9.17
N LEU A 78 -6.25 -16.42 -8.37
CA LEU A 78 -7.58 -17.01 -8.32
C LEU A 78 -8.35 -16.81 -9.63
N SER A 79 -8.25 -15.65 -10.26
CA SER A 79 -8.83 -15.39 -11.59
C SER A 79 -8.24 -16.33 -12.65
N ALA A 80 -6.91 -16.45 -12.68
CA ALA A 80 -6.20 -17.33 -13.61
C ALA A 80 -6.49 -18.81 -13.36
N HIS A 81 -6.81 -19.20 -12.12
CA HIS A 81 -7.27 -20.55 -11.82
C HIS A 81 -8.65 -20.83 -12.46
N HIS A 82 -9.62 -19.94 -12.28
CA HIS A 82 -10.95 -20.06 -12.90
C HIS A 82 -10.88 -20.10 -14.43
N GLN A 83 -9.96 -19.37 -15.07
CA GLN A 83 -9.80 -19.44 -16.53
C GLN A 83 -9.25 -20.78 -17.02
N ARG A 84 -8.62 -21.58 -16.15
CA ARG A 84 -8.00 -22.87 -16.48
C ARG A 84 -8.90 -24.08 -16.19
N GLY A 85 -10.02 -23.91 -15.51
CA GLY A 85 -10.94 -24.98 -15.11
C GLY A 85 -12.33 -24.47 -14.76
#